data_AF-A0A965UY49-F1
#
_entry.id   AF-A0A965UY49-F1
#
_cell.length_a   1.000
_cell.length_b   1.000
_cell.length_c   1.000
_cell.angle_alpha   90.00
_cell.angle_beta   90.00
_cell.angle_gamma   90.00
#
_symmetry.space_group_name_H-M   'P 1'
#
loop_
_entity.id
_entity.type
_entity.pdbx_description
1 polymer ?
#
loop_
_entity_poly.entity_id
_entity_poly.type
_entity_poly.pdbx_seq_one_letter_code
_entity_poly.pdbx_strand_id
1 'polypeptide(L)'
;MAALKLLKSDYFDNVIFVGDRALDERDLGDIELLQALTRTPFTLGILSDKEGALFENSRVVIPGRSILEKSGMLINRDYRLQYAQQVVPLRDGTYQDWKALNLLAQGLGKKLVECESDRELTNIVLSTVDDLSGLSIRAIKQGGINLVSYASQLRQSAVVSENGNNTVTERESERA
;
A
#
# COMPACT_ATOMS: atom_id res chain seq x y z
N MET A 1 -9.61 13.26 -6.26
CA MET A 1 -10.12 14.23 -7.26
C MET A 1 -9.26 15.50 -7.42
N ALA A 2 -8.50 15.97 -6.43
CA ALA A 2 -7.63 17.15 -6.61
C ALA A 2 -6.42 16.88 -7.55
N ALA A 3 -5.74 15.74 -7.39
CA ALA A 3 -4.58 15.39 -8.20
C ALA A 3 -4.91 15.25 -9.71
N LEU A 4 -6.03 14.62 -10.07
CA LEU A 4 -6.44 14.49 -11.48
C LEU A 4 -6.74 15.84 -12.14
N LYS A 5 -7.28 16.81 -11.39
CA LYS A 5 -7.47 18.18 -11.89
C LYS A 5 -6.14 18.89 -12.13
N LEU A 6 -5.18 18.74 -11.21
CA LEU A 6 -3.83 19.30 -11.36
C LEU A 6 -3.08 18.69 -12.54
N LEU A 7 -3.26 17.39 -12.77
CA LEU A 7 -2.73 16.72 -13.95
C LEU A 7 -3.28 17.32 -15.24
N LYS A 8 -4.59 17.54 -15.33
CA LYS A 8 -5.22 18.19 -16.49
C LYS A 8 -4.71 19.62 -16.74
N SER A 9 -4.28 20.32 -15.70
CA SER A 9 -3.69 21.66 -15.80
C SER A 9 -2.17 21.64 -16.02
N ASP A 10 -1.61 20.51 -16.44
CA ASP A 10 -0.19 20.32 -16.73
C ASP A 10 0.73 20.70 -15.53
N TYR A 11 0.26 20.49 -14.30
CA TYR A 11 1.00 20.86 -13.08
C TYR A 11 2.15 19.89 -12.76
N PHE A 12 2.04 18.63 -13.19
CA PHE A 12 3.03 17.60 -12.88
C PHE A 12 3.98 17.37 -14.05
N ASP A 13 5.28 17.39 -13.78
CA ASP A 13 6.30 16.98 -14.76
C ASP A 13 6.40 15.46 -14.88
N ASN A 14 6.10 14.75 -13.79
CA ASN A 14 6.28 13.31 -13.66
C ASN A 14 5.06 12.67 -13.01
N VAL A 15 4.57 11.59 -13.60
CA VAL A 15 3.45 10.80 -13.07
C VAL A 15 3.85 9.34 -13.01
N ILE A 16 3.56 8.69 -11.89
CA ILE A 16 3.77 7.26 -11.67
C ILE A 16 2.41 6.60 -11.40
N PHE A 17 2.10 5.56 -12.16
CA PHE A 17 0.95 4.67 -11.93
C PHE A 17 1.40 3.35 -11.37
N VAL A 18 0.65 2.85 -10.38
CA VAL A 18 0.89 1.54 -9.79
C VAL A 18 -0.38 0.71 -9.90
N GLY A 19 -0.31 -0.33 -10.72
CA GLY A 19 -1.42 -1.22 -10.99
C GLY A 19 -2.37 -0.72 -12.09
N ASP A 20 -3.02 -1.68 -12.76
CA ASP A 20 -3.88 -1.43 -13.93
C ASP A 20 -5.17 -0.66 -13.57
N ARG A 21 -5.50 -0.58 -12.28
CA ARG A 21 -6.67 0.13 -11.74
C ARG A 21 -6.29 1.37 -10.93
N ALA A 22 -5.14 1.98 -11.24
CA ALA A 22 -4.74 3.25 -10.62
C ALA A 22 -5.73 4.40 -10.94
N LEU A 23 -6.43 4.29 -12.07
CA LEU A 23 -7.56 5.13 -12.46
C LEU A 23 -8.82 4.27 -12.56
N ASP A 24 -9.99 4.85 -12.25
CA ASP A 24 -11.26 4.14 -12.43
C ASP A 24 -11.73 4.18 -13.90
N GLU A 25 -12.73 3.38 -14.26
CA GLU A 25 -13.22 3.30 -15.64
C GLU A 25 -13.75 4.64 -16.18
N ARG A 26 -14.25 5.52 -15.30
CA ARG A 26 -14.76 6.84 -15.70
C ARG A 26 -13.59 7.76 -16.02
N ASP A 27 -12.53 7.71 -15.22
CA ASP A 27 -11.30 8.44 -15.45
C ASP A 27 -10.62 7.99 -16.76
N LEU A 28 -10.65 6.69 -17.06
CA LEU A 28 -10.14 6.15 -18.33
C LEU A 28 -11.00 6.52 -19.55
N GLY A 29 -12.28 6.83 -19.35
CA GLY A 29 -13.15 7.38 -20.39
C GLY A 29 -12.98 8.89 -20.63
N ASP A 30 -12.22 9.58 -19.78
CA ASP A 30 -12.00 11.02 -19.85
C ASP A 30 -10.84 11.34 -20.81
N ILE A 31 -11.20 11.71 -22.05
CA ILE A 31 -10.24 12.00 -23.12
C ILE A 31 -9.26 13.12 -22.73
N GLU A 32 -9.72 14.14 -22.00
CA GLU A 32 -8.83 15.25 -21.58
C GLU A 32 -7.78 14.76 -20.59
N LEU A 33 -8.16 13.84 -19.69
CA LEU A 33 -7.22 13.24 -18.74
C LEU A 33 -6.16 12.42 -19.47
N LEU A 34 -6.56 11.56 -20.41
CA LEU A 34 -5.62 10.75 -21.19
C LEU A 34 -4.68 11.62 -22.04
N GLN A 35 -5.19 12.71 -22.62
CA GLN A 35 -4.36 13.68 -23.35
C GLN A 35 -3.35 14.35 -22.42
N ALA A 36 -3.75 14.72 -21.19
CA ALA A 36 -2.84 15.29 -20.19
C ALA A 36 -1.72 14.31 -19.83
N LEU A 37 -2.01 13.00 -19.76
CA LEU A 37 -0.98 11.97 -19.55
C LEU A 37 0.02 11.91 -20.69
N THR A 38 -0.46 11.93 -21.94
CA THR A 38 0.42 11.92 -23.10
C THR A 38 1.31 13.17 -23.17
N ARG A 39 0.78 14.34 -22.75
CA ARG A 39 1.54 15.61 -22.67
C ARG A 39 2.53 15.66 -21.52
N THR A 40 2.26 14.95 -20.43
CA THR A 40 3.14 14.91 -19.26
C THR A 40 4.55 14.47 -19.70
N PRO A 41 5.61 15.22 -19.35
CA PRO A 41 6.97 14.93 -19.81
C PRO A 41 7.45 13.51 -19.53
N PHE A 42 7.08 12.97 -18.37
CA PHE A 42 7.40 11.60 -18.00
C PHE A 42 6.22 10.89 -17.33
N THR A 43 5.81 9.78 -17.92
CA THR A 43 4.80 8.88 -17.35
C THR A 43 5.38 7.47 -17.24
N LEU A 44 5.29 6.90 -16.05
CA LEU A 44 5.73 5.54 -15.77
C LEU A 44 4.60 4.72 -15.20
N GLY A 45 4.29 3.58 -15.83
CA GLY A 45 3.34 2.61 -15.34
C GLY A 45 4.01 1.36 -14.81
N ILE A 46 3.67 0.93 -13.60
CA ILE A 46 3.93 -0.45 -13.14
C ILE A 46 2.64 -1.23 -13.37
N LEU A 47 2.55 -1.91 -14.52
CA LEU A 47 1.30 -2.42 -15.08
C LEU A 47 1.42 -3.91 -15.44
N SER A 48 0.33 -4.65 -15.32
CA SER A 48 0.27 -6.07 -15.69
C SER A 48 -0.57 -6.32 -16.94
N ASP A 49 -1.40 -5.36 -17.34
CA ASP A 49 -2.24 -5.42 -18.54
C ASP A 49 -1.65 -4.57 -19.67
N LYS A 50 -1.27 -5.24 -20.77
CA LYS A 50 -0.73 -4.58 -21.97
C LYS A 50 -1.81 -3.93 -22.84
N GLU A 51 -3.08 -4.33 -22.66
CA GLU A 51 -4.21 -3.88 -23.49
C GLU A 51 -4.98 -2.74 -22.82
N GLY A 52 -4.57 -2.34 -21.61
CA GLY A 52 -5.20 -1.27 -20.86
C GLY A 52 -4.80 0.13 -21.34
N ALA A 53 -5.71 1.09 -21.22
CA ALA A 53 -5.46 2.49 -21.60
C ALA A 53 -4.25 3.11 -20.88
N LEU A 54 -3.96 2.73 -19.62
CA LEU A 54 -2.76 3.19 -18.92
C LEU A 54 -1.46 2.72 -19.59
N PHE A 55 -1.45 1.53 -20.19
CA PHE A 55 -0.29 1.03 -20.91
C PHE A 55 -0.03 1.87 -22.16
N GLU A 56 -1.07 2.13 -22.94
CA GLU A 56 -0.99 2.93 -24.18
C GLU A 56 -0.55 4.38 -23.93
N ASN A 57 -0.91 4.95 -22.78
CA ASN A 57 -0.63 6.34 -22.42
C ASN A 57 0.61 6.50 -21.50
N SER A 58 1.34 5.41 -21.22
CA SER A 58 2.58 5.44 -20.45
C SER A 58 3.80 5.50 -21.36
N ARG A 59 4.76 6.40 -21.07
CA ARG A 59 6.03 6.48 -21.80
C ARG A 59 6.96 5.33 -21.46
N VAL A 60 6.95 4.90 -20.20
CA VAL A 60 7.72 3.76 -19.71
C VAL A 60 6.79 2.81 -18.98
N VAL A 61 6.87 1.53 -19.30
CA VAL A 61 6.13 0.48 -18.59
C VAL A 61 7.10 -0.49 -17.95
N ILE A 62 6.96 -0.67 -16.63
CA ILE A 62 7.58 -1.76 -15.88
C ILE A 62 6.53 -2.87 -15.79
N PRO A 63 6.81 -4.09 -16.28
CA PRO A 63 5.91 -5.22 -16.14
C PRO A 63 5.70 -5.57 -14.66
N GLY A 64 4.56 -5.17 -14.12
CA GLY A 64 4.13 -5.49 -12.77
C GLY A 64 3.52 -6.88 -12.71
N ARG A 65 3.48 -7.45 -11.50
CA ARG A 65 2.78 -8.71 -11.23
C ARG A 65 1.27 -8.49 -11.10
N SER A 66 0.47 -9.46 -11.53
CA SER A 66 -0.96 -9.48 -11.26
C SER A 66 -1.25 -9.82 -9.80
N ILE A 67 -2.51 -9.65 -9.36
CA ILE A 67 -2.92 -9.92 -7.97
C ILE A 67 -2.69 -11.37 -7.53
N LEU A 68 -2.81 -12.33 -8.46
CA LEU A 68 -2.67 -13.76 -8.16
C LEU A 68 -1.21 -14.21 -8.05
N GLU A 69 -0.29 -13.42 -8.59
CA GLU A 69 1.17 -13.61 -8.52
C GLU A 69 1.78 -12.96 -7.27
N LYS A 70 0.98 -12.24 -6.48
CA LYS A 70 1.42 -11.50 -5.30
C LYS A 70 0.96 -12.18 -4.02
N SER A 71 1.68 -11.91 -2.94
CA SER A 71 1.14 -12.14 -1.60
C SER A 71 1.22 -10.85 -0.78
N GLY A 72 0.39 -10.76 0.27
CA GLY A 72 0.41 -9.57 1.12
C GLY A 72 -0.94 -9.30 1.75
N MET A 73 -1.08 -8.10 2.32
CA MET A 73 -2.29 -7.68 3.00
C MET A 73 -3.22 -6.92 2.07
N LEU A 74 -4.52 -7.18 2.19
CA LEU A 74 -5.59 -6.46 1.50
C LEU A 74 -6.63 -6.01 2.53
N ILE A 75 -7.27 -4.87 2.27
CA ILE A 75 -8.40 -4.38 3.05
C ILE A 75 -9.61 -4.33 2.12
N ASN A 76 -10.70 -4.98 2.52
CA ASN A 76 -11.94 -4.98 1.74
C ASN A 76 -12.81 -3.74 2.07
N ARG A 77 -13.98 -3.64 1.43
CA ARG A 77 -14.93 -2.53 1.64
C ARG A 77 -15.53 -2.47 3.05
N ASP A 78 -15.50 -3.57 3.79
CA ASP A 78 -15.98 -3.67 5.18
C ASP A 78 -14.86 -3.43 6.20
N TYR A 79 -13.74 -2.85 5.77
CA TYR A 79 -12.54 -2.62 6.59
C TYR A 79 -11.98 -3.89 7.22
N ARG A 80 -12.12 -5.03 6.54
CA ARG A 80 -11.52 -6.30 6.95
C ARG A 80 -10.15 -6.47 6.32
N LEU A 81 -9.12 -6.56 7.16
CA LEU A 81 -7.76 -6.92 6.78
C LEU A 81 -7.67 -8.42 6.53
N GLN A 82 -7.17 -8.80 5.36
CA GLN A 82 -7.00 -10.18 4.92
C GLN A 82 -5.60 -10.39 4.35
N TYR A 83 -5.10 -11.61 4.39
CA TYR A 83 -3.81 -11.96 3.79
C TYR A 83 -4.04 -12.77 2.51
N ALA A 84 -3.70 -12.18 1.36
CA ALA A 84 -3.69 -12.86 0.09
C ALA A 84 -2.40 -13.68 -0.06
N GLN A 85 -2.54 -14.93 -0.48
CA GLN A 85 -1.40 -15.76 -0.86
C GLN A 85 -1.22 -15.72 -2.37
N GLN A 86 0.02 -15.87 -2.81
CA GLN A 86 0.31 -16.14 -4.20
C GLN A 86 -0.30 -17.50 -4.56
N VAL A 87 -1.06 -17.54 -5.66
CA VAL A 87 -1.74 -18.76 -6.13
C VAL A 87 -1.28 -19.21 -7.51
N VAL A 88 -0.59 -18.36 -8.26
CA VAL A 88 0.04 -18.71 -9.54
C VAL A 88 1.55 -18.41 -9.51
N PRO A 89 2.36 -19.17 -10.27
CA PRO A 89 3.79 -18.89 -10.37
C PRO A 89 4.06 -17.53 -10.99
N LEU A 90 5.19 -16.94 -10.60
CA LEU A 90 5.66 -15.66 -11.13
C LEU A 90 6.08 -15.83 -12.58
N ARG A 91 5.73 -14.88 -13.44
CA ARG A 91 6.30 -14.82 -14.79
C ARG A 91 7.67 -14.14 -14.79
N ASP A 92 8.59 -14.67 -15.59
CA ASP A 92 9.91 -14.07 -15.80
C ASP A 92 9.80 -12.64 -16.33
N GLY A 93 10.70 -11.77 -15.88
CA GLY A 93 10.71 -10.36 -16.26
C GLY A 93 9.66 -9.48 -15.58
N THR A 94 8.84 -10.02 -14.67
CA THR A 94 7.87 -9.24 -13.88
C THR A 94 8.42 -8.82 -12.51
N TYR A 95 7.98 -7.65 -12.04
CA TYR A 95 8.41 -7.04 -10.78
C TYR A 95 7.27 -6.99 -9.76
N GLN A 96 7.63 -7.17 -8.48
CA GLN A 96 6.79 -6.68 -7.39
C GLN A 96 6.78 -5.15 -7.42
N ASP A 97 5.60 -4.55 -7.23
CA ASP A 97 5.43 -3.10 -7.34
C ASP A 97 6.36 -2.35 -6.36
N TRP A 98 6.44 -2.81 -5.11
CA TRP A 98 7.31 -2.22 -4.10
C TRP A 98 8.80 -2.34 -4.46
N LYS A 99 9.21 -3.42 -5.14
CA LYS A 99 10.59 -3.62 -5.58
C LYS A 99 10.93 -2.69 -6.74
N ALA A 100 10.01 -2.50 -7.68
CA ALA A 100 10.14 -1.51 -8.74
C ALA A 100 10.25 -0.08 -8.16
N LEU A 101 9.40 0.28 -7.19
CA LEU A 101 9.48 1.56 -6.49
C LEU A 101 10.80 1.75 -5.74
N ASN A 102 11.30 0.69 -5.09
CA ASN A 102 12.62 0.70 -4.45
C ASN A 102 13.75 0.96 -5.44
N LEU A 103 13.73 0.31 -6.61
CA LEU A 103 14.74 0.53 -7.66
C LEU A 103 14.72 1.97 -8.18
N LEU A 104 13.52 2.54 -8.39
CA LEU A 104 13.36 3.94 -8.76
C LEU A 104 13.93 4.88 -7.69
N ALA A 105 13.66 4.61 -6.41
CA ALA A 105 14.20 5.39 -5.31
C ALA A 105 15.73 5.27 -5.19
N GLN A 106 16.30 4.08 -5.43
CA GLN A 106 17.74 3.85 -5.42
C GLN A 106 18.46 4.67 -6.49
N GLY A 107 17.85 4.84 -7.67
CA GLY A 107 18.36 5.75 -8.71
C GLY A 107 18.47 7.21 -8.24
N LEU A 108 17.72 7.59 -7.19
CA LEU A 108 17.78 8.90 -6.54
C LEU A 108 18.64 8.89 -5.26
N GLY A 109 19.41 7.83 -5.02
CA GLY A 109 20.20 7.66 -3.80
C GLY A 109 19.37 7.42 -2.53
N LYS A 110 18.10 7.03 -2.67
CA LYS A 110 17.18 6.75 -1.55
C LYS A 110 16.89 5.26 -1.42
N LYS A 111 16.57 4.84 -0.21
CA LYS A 111 16.10 3.48 0.10
C LYS A 111 14.73 3.60 0.78
N LEU A 112 13.68 3.00 0.20
CA LEU A 112 12.33 3.08 0.81
C LEU A 112 12.17 1.98 1.87
N VAL A 113 12.44 0.74 1.48
CA VAL A 113 12.33 -0.43 2.36
C VAL A 113 13.44 -1.44 2.07
N GLU A 114 13.88 -2.15 3.11
CA GLU A 114 14.84 -3.25 3.02
C GLU A 114 14.13 -4.58 3.28
N CYS A 115 13.81 -5.31 2.22
CA CYS A 115 13.23 -6.65 2.31
C CYS A 115 13.42 -7.41 1.01
N GLU A 116 13.42 -8.74 1.09
CA GLU A 116 13.61 -9.65 -0.05
C GLU A 116 12.31 -10.32 -0.50
N SER A 117 11.24 -10.23 0.30
CA SER A 117 9.97 -10.90 0.01
C SER A 117 8.74 -10.10 0.45
N ASP A 118 7.60 -10.39 -0.17
CA ASP A 118 6.30 -9.82 0.23
C ASP A 118 5.95 -10.13 1.69
N ARG A 119 6.39 -11.29 2.18
CA ARG A 119 6.20 -11.71 3.57
C ARG A 119 6.99 -10.83 4.53
N GLU A 120 8.25 -10.54 4.21
CA GLU A 120 9.09 -9.64 4.99
C GLU A 120 8.51 -8.23 4.98
N LEU A 121 8.13 -7.72 3.80
CA LEU A 121 7.46 -6.42 3.69
C LEU A 121 6.19 -6.38 4.56
N THR A 122 5.38 -7.44 4.54
CA THR A 122 4.19 -7.52 5.39
C THR A 122 4.55 -7.44 6.88
N ASN A 123 5.57 -8.17 7.31
CA ASN A 123 6.01 -8.13 8.71
C ASN A 123 6.53 -6.74 9.11
N ILE A 124 7.26 -6.06 8.23
CA ILE A 124 7.70 -4.67 8.44
C ILE A 124 6.49 -3.76 8.63
N VAL A 125 5.47 -3.86 7.76
CA VAL A 125 4.26 -3.03 7.88
C VAL A 125 3.53 -3.32 9.21
N LEU A 126 3.39 -4.59 9.58
CA LEU A 126 2.74 -4.98 10.85
C LEU A 126 3.49 -4.51 12.10
N SER A 127 4.81 -4.32 12.03
CA SER A 127 5.61 -3.84 13.16
C SER A 127 5.75 -2.31 13.22
N THR A 128 5.53 -1.61 12.10
CA THR A 128 5.76 -0.16 11.97
C THR A 128 4.48 0.67 11.96
N VAL A 129 3.34 0.08 11.60
CA VAL A 129 2.05 0.77 11.63
C VAL A 129 1.37 0.52 12.97
N ASP A 130 1.28 1.56 13.79
CA ASP A 130 0.73 1.50 15.16
C ASP A 130 -0.67 0.86 15.20
N ASP A 131 -1.53 1.20 14.24
CA ASP A 131 -2.90 0.67 14.11
C ASP A 131 -2.97 -0.84 13.81
N LEU A 132 -1.82 -1.46 13.47
CA LEU A 132 -1.69 -2.89 13.17
C LEU A 132 -0.79 -3.61 14.19
N SER A 133 -0.31 -2.90 15.21
CA SER A 133 0.69 -3.39 16.15
C SER A 133 0.20 -4.62 16.93
N GLY A 134 0.99 -5.69 16.91
CA GLY A 134 0.66 -6.95 17.59
C GLY A 134 -0.19 -7.93 16.75
N LEU A 135 -0.60 -7.55 15.53
CA LEU A 135 -1.10 -8.52 14.56
C LEU A 135 0.05 -9.34 13.98
N SER A 136 -0.26 -10.59 13.62
CA SER A 136 0.64 -11.46 12.88
C SER A 136 -0.03 -11.97 11.61
N ILE A 137 0.77 -12.31 10.60
CA ILE A 137 0.27 -12.97 9.37
C ILE A 137 -0.57 -14.21 9.70
N ARG A 138 -0.18 -14.97 10.73
CA ARG A 138 -0.92 -16.17 11.17
C ARG A 138 -2.32 -15.80 11.66
N ALA A 139 -2.45 -14.76 12.49
CA ALA A 139 -3.74 -14.29 12.99
C ALA A 139 -4.63 -13.80 11.85
N ILE A 140 -4.07 -13.02 10.91
CA ILE A 140 -4.82 -12.51 9.76
C ILE A 140 -5.33 -13.65 8.85
N LYS A 141 -4.55 -14.73 8.70
CA LYS A 141 -4.96 -15.91 7.91
C LYS A 141 -6.13 -16.70 8.52
N GLN A 142 -6.46 -16.53 9.80
CA GLN A 142 -7.56 -17.24 10.47
C GLN A 142 -8.96 -16.63 10.19
N GLY A 143 -9.14 -16.05 9.00
CA GLY A 143 -10.41 -15.47 8.57
C GLY A 143 -10.40 -13.95 8.41
N GLY A 144 -9.27 -13.27 8.60
CA GLY A 144 -9.14 -11.82 8.50
C GLY A 144 -9.60 -11.07 9.76
N ILE A 145 -9.15 -9.82 9.90
CA ILE A 145 -9.34 -8.98 11.08
C ILE A 145 -10.23 -7.79 10.71
N ASN A 146 -11.30 -7.53 11.46
CA ASN A 146 -12.07 -6.29 11.30
C ASN A 146 -11.28 -5.14 11.96
N LEU A 147 -10.81 -4.18 11.16
CA LEU A 147 -9.95 -3.10 11.64
C LEU A 147 -10.68 -2.11 12.56
N VAL A 148 -11.99 -1.93 12.38
CA VAL A 148 -12.79 -1.03 13.23
C VAL A 148 -12.89 -1.58 14.65
N SER A 149 -13.23 -2.86 14.78
CA SER A 149 -13.30 -3.54 16.08
C SER A 149 -11.92 -3.63 16.73
N TYR A 150 -10.89 -3.93 15.93
CA TYR A 150 -9.52 -4.07 16.41
C TYR A 150 -8.95 -2.74 16.94
N ALA A 151 -9.09 -1.65 16.19
CA ALA A 151 -8.66 -0.32 16.64
C ALA A 151 -9.35 0.12 17.94
N SER A 152 -10.62 -0.25 18.11
CA SER A 152 -11.37 0.02 19.34
C SER A 152 -10.79 -0.73 20.54
N GLN A 153 -10.38 -1.99 20.35
CA GLN A 153 -9.75 -2.83 21.39
C GLN A 153 -8.35 -2.32 21.77
N LEU A 154 -7.55 -1.90 20.79
CA LEU A 154 -6.24 -1.31 21.04
C LEU A 154 -6.35 -0.06 21.92
N ARG A 155 -7.28 0.84 21.61
CA ARG A 155 -7.53 2.07 22.40
C ARG A 155 -7.98 1.76 23.82
N GLN A 156 -8.87 0.79 24.01
CA GLN A 156 -9.30 0.36 25.34
C GLN A 156 -8.13 -0.23 26.16
N SER A 157 -7.25 -1.01 25.51
CA SER A 157 -6.09 -1.62 26.16
C SER A 157 -5.03 -0.59 26.55
N ALA A 158 -4.85 0.46 25.75
CA ALA A 158 -3.98 1.60 26.06
C ALA A 158 -4.48 2.38 27.29
N VAL A 159 -5.79 2.69 27.35
CA VAL A 159 -6.40 3.41 28.48
C VAL A 159 -6.29 2.62 29.80
N VAL A 160 -6.46 1.29 29.75
CA VAL A 160 -6.30 0.44 30.96
C VAL A 160 -4.84 0.43 31.43
N SER A 161 -3.87 0.43 30.51
CA SER A 161 -2.45 0.43 30.84
C SER A 161 -1.99 1.76 31.46
N GLU A 162 -2.50 2.90 30.98
CA GLU A 162 -2.23 4.22 31.57
C GLU A 162 -2.82 4.37 32.98
N ASN A 163 -4.06 3.91 33.19
CA ASN A 163 -4.71 3.98 34.50
C ASN A 163 -4.11 2.98 35.52
N GLY A 164 -3.61 1.83 35.06
CA GLY A 164 -2.92 0.85 35.89
C GLY A 164 -1.57 1.34 36.42
N ASN A 165 -0.85 2.16 35.65
CA ASN A 165 0.41 2.76 36.09
C ASN A 165 0.21 3.93 37.06
N ASN A 166 -0.85 4.72 36.90
CA ASN A 166 -1.18 5.82 37.82
C ASN A 166 -1.66 5.32 39.20
N THR A 167 -2.30 4.14 39.27
CA THR A 167 -2.76 3.57 40.55
C THR A 167 -1.65 2.89 41.36
N VAL A 168 -0.51 2.55 40.74
CA VAL A 168 0.66 2.01 41.46
C VAL A 168 1.50 3.14 42.05
N THR A 169 1.61 4.29 41.38
CA THR A 169 2.38 5.44 41.87
C THR A 169 1.73 6.16 43.06
N GLU A 170 0.39 6.17 43.17
CA GLU A 170 -0.29 6.74 44.34
C GLU A 170 -0.20 5.86 45.61
N ARG A 171 0.06 4.56 45.48
CA ARG A 171 0.21 3.66 46.64
C ARG A 171 1.61 3.65 47.23
N GLU A 172 2.60 4.20 46.54
CA GLU A 172 3.97 4.35 47.05
C GLU A 172 4.22 5.71 47.71
N SER A 173 3.39 6.73 47.45
CA SER A 173 3.46 8.03 48.14
C SER A 173 2.69 8.08 49.47
N GLU A 174 1.82 7.11 49.77
CA GLU A 174 1.14 6.98 51.07
C GLU A 174 1.92 6.12 52.10
N ARG A 175 3.12 5.65 51.76
CA ARG A 175 3.99 4.85 52.66
C ARG A 175 5.31 5.53 53.04
N ALA A 176 5.48 6.81 52.74
CA ALA A 176 6.63 7.61 53.15
C ALA A 176 6.29 8.57 54.30
#